data_AF-A0A2W4M546-F1
#
_entry.id   AF-A0A2W4M546-F1
#
_cell.length_a   1.000
_cell.length_b   1.000
_cell.length_c   1.000
_cell.angle_alpha   90.00
_cell.angle_beta   90.00
_cell.angle_gamma   90.00
#
_symmetry.space_group_name_H-M   'P 1'
#
loop_
_entity.id
_entity.type
_entity.pdbx_description
1 polymer ?
#
loop_
_entity_poly.entity_id
_entity_poly.type
_entity_poly.pdbx_seq_one_letter_code
_entity_poly.pdbx_strand_id
1 'polypeptide(L)'
;MSKRLPPNTLASIGDGALPLYAHCLRCRHWSPVKVLELAKRFGWGAGLGDIAPKLRCLSCGSKNCELVTRKPKESRCSRCGRPY
;
A
#
# COMPACT_ATOMS: atom_id res chain seq x y z
N MET A 1 19.58 20.10 7.87
CA MET A 1 18.19 20.53 7.63
C MET A 1 17.29 19.30 7.51
N SER A 2 16.78 18.80 8.63
CA SER A 2 15.92 17.62 8.65
C SER A 2 14.51 18.02 8.19
N LYS A 3 14.24 17.88 6.89
CA LYS A 3 12.86 18.00 6.37
C LYS A 3 12.05 16.89 7.02
N ARG A 4 11.21 17.26 8.00
CA ARG A 4 10.18 16.39 8.56
C ARG A 4 9.20 16.07 7.42
N LEU A 5 9.49 15.02 6.68
CA LEU A 5 8.55 14.46 5.71
C LEU A 5 7.33 14.00 6.52
N PRO A 6 6.11 14.33 6.07
CA PRO A 6 4.91 13.84 6.75
C PRO A 6 4.99 12.31 6.83
N PRO A 7 4.56 11.69 7.94
CA PRO A 7 4.70 10.24 8.16
C PRO A 7 3.94 9.39 7.11
N ASN A 8 3.18 10.03 6.22
CA ASN A 8 2.30 9.41 5.25
C ASN A 8 2.87 9.50 3.82
N THR A 9 4.16 9.81 3.66
CA THR A 9 4.83 10.00 2.35
C THR A 9 5.59 8.75 1.93
N LEU A 10 5.70 8.50 0.62
CA LEU A 10 6.46 7.37 0.09
C LEU A 10 7.93 7.36 0.55
N ALA A 11 8.55 8.52 0.75
CA ALA A 11 9.92 8.63 1.27
C ALA A 11 10.09 7.96 2.64
N SER A 12 9.20 8.24 3.58
CA SER A 12 9.26 7.67 4.93
C SER A 12 9.04 6.15 4.92
N ILE A 13 8.21 5.66 4.01
CA ILE A 13 7.90 4.23 3.88
C ILE A 13 9.08 3.49 3.21
N GLY A 14 9.70 4.11 2.22
CA GLY A 14 10.86 3.55 1.51
C GLY A 14 12.12 3.50 2.37
N ASP A 15 12.36 4.53 3.18
CA ASP A 15 13.46 4.56 4.16
C ASP A 15 13.33 3.44 5.20
N GLY A 16 12.11 3.19 5.68
CA GLY A 16 11.81 2.09 6.59
C GLY A 16 11.81 0.69 5.96
N ALA A 17 12.10 0.56 4.65
CA ALA A 17 12.00 -0.69 3.89
C ALA A 17 10.66 -1.44 4.08
N LEU A 18 9.57 -0.69 4.34
CA LEU A 18 8.28 -1.26 4.65
C LEU A 18 7.57 -1.71 3.36
N PRO A 19 7.07 -2.96 3.30
CA PRO A 19 6.32 -3.42 2.15
C PRO A 19 4.98 -2.68 2.05
N LEU A 20 4.66 -2.18 0.86
CA LEU A 20 3.40 -1.49 0.59
C LEU A 20 2.45 -2.43 -0.15
N TYR A 21 1.18 -2.38 0.22
CA TYR A 21 0.12 -3.15 -0.42
C TYR A 21 -1.02 -2.21 -0.80
N ALA A 22 -1.56 -2.40 -2.00
CA ALA A 22 -2.82 -1.81 -2.41
C ALA A 22 -3.96 -2.77 -2.04
N HIS A 23 -4.88 -2.29 -1.21
CA HIS A 23 -6.10 -3.00 -0.86
C HIS A 23 -7.29 -2.33 -1.53
N CYS A 24 -8.05 -3.08 -2.32
CA CYS A 24 -9.28 -2.56 -2.92
C CYS A 24 -10.45 -2.75 -1.96
N LEU A 25 -11.07 -1.66 -1.51
CA LEU A 25 -12.23 -1.70 -0.61
C LEU A 25 -13.49 -2.30 -1.25
N ARG A 26 -13.52 -2.40 -2.59
CA ARG A 26 -14.69 -2.93 -3.31
C ARG A 26 -14.67 -4.44 -3.51
N CYS A 27 -13.56 -4.99 -4.01
CA CYS A 27 -13.41 -6.43 -4.23
C CYS A 27 -12.52 -7.12 -3.20
N ARG A 28 -12.01 -6.39 -2.21
CA ARG A 28 -11.07 -6.86 -1.18
C ARG A 28 -9.79 -7.47 -1.76
N HIS A 29 -9.43 -7.08 -2.98
CA HIS A 29 -8.23 -7.56 -3.66
C HIS A 29 -6.99 -6.87 -3.10
N TRP A 30 -5.98 -7.66 -2.76
CA TRP A 30 -4.69 -7.20 -2.25
C TRP A 30 -3.63 -7.37 -3.33
N SER A 31 -2.93 -6.30 -3.67
CA SER A 31 -1.80 -6.35 -4.59
C SER A 31 -0.55 -5.78 -3.91
N PRO A 32 0.59 -6.50 -3.92
CA PRO A 32 1.85 -5.91 -3.47
C PRO A 32 2.22 -4.77 -4.43
N VAL A 33 2.65 -3.65 -3.86
CA VAL A 33 3.11 -2.48 -4.63
C VAL A 33 4.50 -2.11 -4.14
N LYS A 34 5.44 -1.96 -5.08
CA LYS A 34 6.79 -1.51 -4.73
C LYS A 34 6.76 -0.01 -4.49
N VAL A 35 7.21 0.43 -3.33
CA VAL A 35 7.35 1.87 -2.99
C VAL A 35 8.20 2.58 -4.04
N LEU A 36 9.28 1.94 -4.52
CA LEU A 36 10.12 2.43 -5.61
C LEU A 36 9.33 2.70 -6.91
N GLU A 37 8.42 1.82 -7.30
CA GLU A 37 7.60 1.99 -8.50
C GLU A 37 6.62 3.17 -8.34
N LEU A 38 6.03 3.32 -7.16
CA LEU A 38 5.16 4.45 -6.85
C LEU A 38 5.96 5.76 -6.79
N ALA A 39 7.13 5.76 -6.16
CA ALA A 39 7.98 6.93 -6.08
C ALA A 39 8.49 7.35 -7.46
N LYS A 40 8.77 6.39 -8.34
CA LYS A 40 9.14 6.66 -9.74
C LYS A 40 7.99 7.28 -10.54
N ARG A 41 6.73 6.93 -10.24
CA ARG A 41 5.54 7.46 -10.94
C ARG A 41 4.99 8.76 -10.36
N PHE A 42 4.99 8.91 -9.03
CA PHE A 42 4.35 10.02 -8.33
C PHE A 42 5.32 10.95 -7.60
N GLY A 43 6.59 10.56 -7.49
CA GLY A 43 7.60 11.28 -6.72
C GLY A 43 7.63 10.87 -5.24
N TRP A 44 8.81 10.96 -4.63
CA TRP A 44 9.03 10.63 -3.21
C TRP A 44 8.27 11.53 -2.23
N GLY A 45 7.86 12.72 -2.67
CA GLY A 45 7.07 13.69 -1.89
C GLY A 45 5.55 13.43 -1.93
N ALA A 46 5.08 12.46 -2.71
CA ALA A 46 3.65 12.16 -2.78
C ALA A 46 3.15 11.44 -1.53
N GLY A 47 2.06 11.95 -0.95
CA GLY A 47 1.36 11.31 0.14
C GLY A 47 0.48 10.15 -0.34
N LEU A 48 0.26 9.16 0.53
CA LEU A 48 -0.63 8.03 0.24
C LEU A 48 -2.04 8.48 -0.18
N GLY A 49 -2.53 9.59 0.40
CA GLY A 49 -3.85 10.18 0.09
C GLY A 49 -3.98 10.70 -1.35
N ASP A 50 -2.91 11.20 -1.96
CA ASP A 50 -2.89 11.65 -3.37
C ASP A 50 -2.78 10.49 -4.36
N ILE A 51 -2.20 9.37 -3.90
CA ILE A 51 -1.93 8.18 -4.72
C ILE A 51 -3.15 7.25 -4.71
N ALA A 52 -3.81 7.08 -3.57
CA ALA A 52 -5.00 6.25 -3.40
C ALA A 52 -6.10 6.46 -4.47
N PRO A 53 -6.58 7.68 -4.75
CA PRO A 53 -7.62 7.91 -5.77
C PRO A 53 -7.12 7.72 -7.22
N LYS A 54 -5.80 7.75 -7.43
CA LYS A 54 -5.17 7.51 -8.73
C LYS A 54 -4.92 6.02 -8.98
N LEU A 55 -4.97 5.19 -7.94
CA LEU A 55 -4.86 3.75 -8.06
C LEU A 55 -6.17 3.14 -8.51
N ARG A 56 -6.07 2.22 -9.48
CA ARG A 56 -7.20 1.46 -10.00
C ARG A 56 -6.97 -0.01 -9.70
N CYS A 57 -7.96 -0.67 -9.12
CA CYS A 57 -7.90 -2.11 -8.92
C CYS A 57 -7.84 -2.81 -10.28
N LEU A 58 -6.85 -3.66 -10.49
CA LEU A 58 -6.71 -4.48 -11.70
C LEU A 58 -7.82 -5.53 -11.83
N SER A 59 -8.35 -6.01 -10.70
CA SER A 59 -9.37 -7.07 -10.68
C SER A 59 -10.78 -6.53 -10.96
N CYS A 60 -11.17 -5.40 -10.36
CA CYS A 60 -12.54 -4.88 -10.49
C CYS A 60 -12.64 -3.49 -11.14
N GLY A 61 -11.52 -2.89 -11.56
CA GLY A 61 -11.49 -1.58 -12.21
C GLY A 61 -11.90 -0.38 -11.35
N SER A 62 -12.14 -0.58 -10.04
CA SER A 62 -12.58 0.49 -9.15
C SER A 62 -11.42 1.35 -8.65
N LYS A 63 -11.68 2.63 -8.42
CA LYS A 63 -10.73 3.61 -7.86
C LYS A 63 -10.77 3.69 -6.33
N ASN A 64 -11.55 2.81 -5.70
CA ASN A 64 -11.69 2.77 -4.24
C ASN A 64 -10.65 1.80 -3.68
N CYS A 65 -9.40 2.24 -3.68
CA CYS A 65 -8.25 1.49 -3.21
C CYS A 65 -7.54 2.29 -2.11
N GLU A 66 -7.19 1.61 -1.02
CA GLU A 66 -6.32 2.15 0.01
C GLU A 66 -4.91 1.58 -0.14
N LEU A 67 -3.92 2.33 0.31
CA LEU A 67 -2.55 1.87 0.40
C LEU A 67 -2.21 1.63 1.87
N VAL A 68 -1.76 0.43 2.18
CA VAL A 68 -1.42 0.02 3.54
C VAL A 68 -0.03 -0.59 3.58
N THR A 69 0.72 -0.27 4.63
CA THR A 69 2.07 -0.79 4.89
C THR A 69 2.06 -2.13 5.62
N ARG A 70 0.88 -2.62 6.00
CA ARG A 70 0.68 -3.92 6.65
C ARG A 70 -0.28 -4.75 5.82
N LYS A 71 0.19 -5.87 5.30
CA LYS A 71 -0.72 -6.96 4.91
C LYS A 71 -1.36 -7.48 6.21
N PRO A 72 -2.68 -7.64 6.31
CA PRO A 72 -3.24 -8.43 7.39
C PRO A 72 -2.54 -9.78 7.30
N LYS A 73 -1.91 -10.20 8.39
CA LYS A 73 -1.45 -11.59 8.49
C LYS A 73 -2.71 -12.40 8.24
N GLU A 74 -2.75 -13.12 7.12
CA GLU A 74 -3.72 -14.19 6.96
C GLU A 74 -3.58 -15.00 8.24
N SER A 75 -4.57 -14.91 9.12
CA SER A 75 -4.59 -15.61 10.38
C SER A 75 -4.68 -17.08 9.99
N ARG A 76 -3.54 -17.70 9.70
CA ARG A 76 -3.48 -19.14 9.50
C ARG A 76 -3.89 -19.71 10.83
N CYS A 77 -4.96 -20.50 10.82
CA CYS A 77 -5.39 -21.19 12.03
C CYS A 77 -4.17 -21.96 12.57
N SER A 78 -3.75 -21.65 13.81
CA SER A 78 -2.53 -22.19 14.43
C SER A 78 -2.53 -23.71 14.53
N ARG A 79 -3.70 -24.33 14.30
CA ARG A 79 -3.94 -25.77 14.36
C ARG A 79 -3.94 -26.45 12.98
N CYS A 80 -4.16 -25.74 11.87
CA CYS A 80 -4.29 -26.38 10.54
C CYS A 80 -3.69 -25.62 9.35
N GLY A 81 -3.16 -24.40 9.54
CA GLY A 81 -2.42 -23.69 8.49
C GLY A 81 -3.25 -23.12 7.32
N ARG A 82 -4.57 -23.39 7.26
CA ARG A 82 -5.46 -22.83 6.23
C ARG A 82 -5.77 -21.34 6.49
N PRO A 83 -5.88 -20.52 5.43
CA PRO A 83 -6.49 -19.20 5.53
C PRO A 83 -7.99 -19.36 5.88
N TYR A 84 -8.50 -18.54 6.80
CA TYR A 84 -9.95 -18.46 7.09
C TYR A 84 -10.73 -17.85 5.92
#